data_AF-A0A453EJ25-F1
#
_entry.id   AF-A0A453EJ25-F1
#
_cell.length_a   1.000
_cell.length_b   1.000
_cell.length_c   1.000
_cell.angle_alpha   90.00
_cell.angle_beta   90.00
_cell.angle_gamma   90.00
#
_symmetry.space_group_name_H-M   'P 1'
#
loop_
_entity.id
_entity.type
_entity.pdbx_description
1 polymer ?
#
loop_
_entity_poly.entity_id
_entity_poly.type
_entity_poly.pdbx_seq_one_letter_code
_entity_poly.pdbx_strand_id
1 'polypeptide(L)'
;MLSLISGRLFQYLMGANLNSSRISMTTPILTSIVPGAGPLHSSAYFVRLYLPLEFQASPPVPLPELNLHPDRWPGHCVAVRSFSGYARDHNVVEEAEKLAVSLSRTPWVNSTDHPSKNAYSIAQYNSPFRIIGRVNEVWFDVDCRSAGVEAY
;
A
#
# COMPACT_ATOMS: atom_id res chain seq x y z
N MET A 1 12.56 -2.82 -4.43
CA MET A 1 11.35 -3.23 -3.75
C MET A 1 10.71 -4.29 -4.61
N LEU A 2 11.03 -5.54 -4.33
CA LEU A 2 10.31 -6.67 -4.90
C LEU A 2 9.12 -6.91 -3.95
N SER A 3 7.92 -6.44 -4.26
CA SER A 3 6.73 -6.94 -3.54
C SER A 3 6.39 -8.33 -4.07
N LEU A 4 7.18 -9.28 -3.59
CA LEU A 4 6.68 -10.60 -3.25
C LEU A 4 5.94 -10.40 -1.93
N ILE A 5 4.72 -10.92 -1.81
CA ILE A 5 3.95 -10.91 -0.56
C ILE A 5 4.91 -11.20 0.60
N SER A 6 4.95 -10.33 1.61
CA SER A 6 5.72 -10.58 2.82
C SER A 6 5.42 -11.99 3.29
N GLY A 7 6.44 -12.85 3.44
CA GLY A 7 6.23 -14.26 3.78
C GLY A 7 5.35 -14.45 5.01
N ARG A 8 5.37 -13.48 5.93
CA ARG A 8 4.49 -13.41 7.10
C ARG A 8 3.01 -13.25 6.74
N LEU A 9 2.68 -12.31 5.84
CA LEU A 9 1.31 -12.12 5.34
C LEU A 9 0.83 -13.36 4.59
N PHE A 10 1.68 -13.98 3.78
CA PHE A 10 1.32 -15.23 3.08
C PHE A 10 1.02 -16.36 4.08
N GLN A 11 1.87 -16.56 5.08
CA GLN A 11 1.64 -17.56 6.13
C GLN A 11 0.31 -17.32 6.86
N TYR A 12 0.02 -16.07 7.22
CA TYR A 12 -1.24 -15.69 7.86
C TYR A 12 -2.47 -16.09 7.02
N LEU A 13 -2.46 -15.77 5.71
CA LEU A 13 -3.53 -16.15 4.78
C LEU A 13 -3.67 -17.67 4.61
N MET A 14 -2.57 -18.39 4.74
CA MET A 14 -2.53 -19.85 4.62
C MET A 14 -2.93 -20.59 5.90
N GLY A 15 -3.30 -19.88 6.96
CA GLY A 15 -3.80 -20.46 8.22
C GLY A 15 -2.89 -20.28 9.43
N ALA A 16 -1.80 -19.52 9.34
CA ALA A 16 -0.98 -19.19 10.51
C ALA A 16 -1.64 -18.09 11.38
N ASN A 17 -2.81 -18.43 11.91
CA ASN A 17 -3.62 -17.64 12.83
C ASN A 17 -4.29 -18.60 13.83
N LEU A 18 -4.78 -18.07 14.96
CA LEU A 18 -5.27 -18.91 16.07
C LEU A 18 -6.41 -19.87 15.69
N ASN A 19 -7.17 -19.55 14.63
CA ASN A 19 -8.30 -20.35 14.18
C ASN A 19 -7.97 -21.25 12.97
N SER A 20 -6.70 -21.33 12.55
CA SER A 20 -6.27 -22.04 11.34
C SER A 20 -7.06 -21.66 10.08
N SER A 21 -7.63 -20.46 10.06
CA SER A 21 -8.54 -20.01 9.02
C SER A 21 -7.78 -19.66 7.75
N ARG A 22 -8.19 -20.23 6.62
CA ARG A 22 -7.66 -19.86 5.30
C ARG A 22 -8.39 -18.64 4.79
N ILE A 23 -7.63 -17.64 4.37
CA ILE A 23 -8.16 -16.36 3.88
C ILE A 23 -7.76 -16.26 2.41
N SER A 24 -8.74 -16.00 1.55
CA SER A 24 -8.50 -15.79 0.12
C SER A 24 -7.56 -14.61 -0.10
N MET A 25 -6.58 -14.79 -0.99
CA MET A 25 -5.68 -13.73 -1.41
C MET A 25 -6.47 -12.58 -2.05
N THR A 26 -6.11 -11.36 -1.73
CA THR A 26 -6.71 -10.15 -2.32
C THR A 26 -5.63 -9.32 -3.02
N THR A 27 -6.10 -8.38 -3.84
CA THR A 27 -5.26 -7.41 -4.52
C THR A 27 -5.86 -6.02 -4.33
N PRO A 28 -5.04 -4.96 -4.26
CA PRO A 28 -3.58 -4.97 -4.40
C PRO A 28 -2.84 -5.33 -3.10
N ILE A 29 -1.56 -5.71 -3.24
CA ILE A 29 -0.59 -5.61 -2.13
C ILE A 29 -0.09 -4.18 -2.09
N LEU A 30 -0.22 -3.52 -0.94
CA LEU A 30 0.19 -2.14 -0.78
C LEU A 30 1.49 -2.06 0.02
N THR A 31 2.48 -1.34 -0.49
CA THR A 31 3.69 -1.02 0.26
C THR A 31 3.83 0.48 0.43
N SER A 32 3.81 0.97 1.66
CA SER A 32 3.97 2.39 1.99
C SER A 32 5.37 2.67 2.51
N ILE A 33 6.01 3.72 2.03
CA ILE A 33 7.36 4.13 2.42
C ILE A 33 7.30 5.21 3.49
N VAL A 34 8.03 5.04 4.59
CA VAL A 34 8.17 6.02 5.68
C VAL A 34 9.63 6.48 5.75
N PRO A 35 9.96 7.68 5.24
CA PRO A 35 11.32 8.20 5.27
C PRO A 35 11.86 8.34 6.70
N GLY A 36 13.14 8.01 6.90
CA GLY A 36 13.85 8.24 8.17
C GLY A 36 13.40 7.40 9.37
N ALA A 37 12.42 6.51 9.20
CA ALA A 37 11.90 5.65 10.25
C ALA A 37 12.62 4.28 10.37
N GLY A 38 13.62 4.03 9.52
CA GLY A 38 14.44 2.83 9.53
C GLY A 38 15.75 3.01 10.33
N PRO A 39 16.48 1.90 10.57
CA PRO A 39 17.80 1.95 11.22
C PRO A 39 18.75 2.89 10.48
N LEU A 40 19.58 3.63 11.24
CA LEU A 40 20.54 4.58 10.69
C LEU A 40 19.91 5.63 9.76
N HIS A 41 18.68 6.08 10.07
CA HIS A 41 17.92 7.05 9.28
C HIS A 41 17.56 6.60 7.85
N SER A 42 17.60 5.29 7.58
CA SER A 42 17.04 4.72 6.36
C SER A 42 15.50 4.82 6.34
N SER A 43 14.87 4.51 5.20
CA SER A 43 13.41 4.42 5.13
C SER A 43 12.91 3.12 5.76
N ALA A 44 11.81 3.20 6.52
CA ALA A 44 11.01 2.02 6.86
C ALA A 44 9.89 1.83 5.84
N TYR A 45 9.23 0.67 5.88
CA TYR A 45 8.09 0.38 5.03
C TYR A 45 7.03 -0.43 5.76
N PHE A 46 5.77 -0.23 5.37
CA PHE A 46 4.64 -1.05 5.77
C PHE A 46 4.12 -1.82 4.57
N VAL A 47 3.94 -3.14 4.72
CA VAL A 47 3.27 -3.97 3.71
C VAL A 47 1.88 -4.32 4.22
N ARG A 48 0.86 -4.00 3.44
CA ARG A 48 -0.55 -4.23 3.77
C ARG A 48 -1.21 -5.10 2.71
N LEU A 49 -2.18 -5.88 3.16
CA LEU A 49 -3.09 -6.63 2.31
C LEU A 49 -4.51 -6.39 2.82
N TYR A 50 -5.45 -6.21 1.89
CA TYR A 50 -6.86 -6.04 2.18
C TYR A 50 -7.49 -7.35 2.65
N LEU A 51 -8.22 -7.35 3.75
CA LEU A 51 -8.97 -8.54 4.18
C LEU A 51 -10.32 -8.62 3.47
N PRO A 52 -10.76 -9.80 3.00
CA PRO A 52 -12.12 -10.00 2.52
C PRO A 52 -13.16 -9.54 3.56
N LEU A 53 -14.32 -9.07 3.09
CA LEU A 53 -15.35 -8.45 3.93
C LEU A 53 -15.74 -9.29 5.15
N GLU A 54 -15.85 -10.62 4.98
CA GLU A 54 -16.17 -11.57 6.04
C GLU A 54 -15.19 -11.57 7.23
N PHE A 55 -13.94 -11.15 7.00
CA PHE A 55 -12.90 -11.07 8.04
C PHE A 55 -12.66 -9.65 8.56
N GLN A 56 -13.30 -8.60 8.02
CA GLN A 56 -13.00 -7.22 8.42
C GLN A 56 -13.53 -6.85 9.80
N ALA A 57 -14.72 -7.35 10.15
CA ALA A 57 -15.31 -7.07 11.46
C ALA A 57 -14.52 -7.74 12.61
N SER A 58 -14.00 -8.94 12.36
CA SER A 58 -13.22 -9.71 13.33
C SER A 58 -12.11 -10.50 12.62
N PRO A 59 -10.97 -9.88 12.32
CA PRO A 59 -9.84 -10.56 11.68
C PRO A 59 -9.33 -11.73 12.54
N PRO A 60 -8.97 -12.88 11.95
CA PRO A 60 -8.27 -13.95 12.66
C PRO A 60 -7.01 -13.41 13.36
N VAL A 61 -6.79 -13.81 14.60
CA VAL A 61 -5.62 -13.31 15.35
C VAL A 61 -4.36 -13.99 14.81
N PRO A 62 -3.36 -13.25 14.30
CA PRO A 62 -2.14 -13.84 13.78
C PRO A 62 -1.33 -14.52 14.89
N LEU A 63 -0.57 -15.56 14.54
CA LEU A 63 0.37 -16.15 15.51
C LEU A 63 1.44 -15.12 15.92
N PRO A 64 1.86 -15.08 17.21
CA PRO A 64 2.79 -14.07 17.72
C PRO A 64 4.09 -13.95 16.91
N GLU A 65 4.66 -15.09 16.49
CA GLU A 65 5.87 -15.18 15.66
C GLU A 65 5.78 -14.47 14.30
N LEU A 66 4.58 -14.23 13.76
CA LEU A 66 4.44 -13.48 12.51
C LEU A 66 4.65 -11.98 12.69
N ASN A 67 4.51 -11.46 13.93
CA ASN A 67 4.58 -10.03 14.25
C ASN A 67 3.75 -9.17 13.27
N LEU A 68 2.50 -9.60 13.07
CA LEU A 68 1.50 -8.90 12.26
C LEU A 68 0.50 -8.22 13.18
N HIS A 69 -0.01 -7.08 12.73
CA HIS A 69 -1.01 -6.31 13.45
C HIS A 69 -2.19 -6.01 12.53
N PRO A 70 -3.44 -6.17 12.98
CA PRO A 70 -4.59 -5.63 12.28
C PRO A 70 -4.43 -4.12 12.12
N ASP A 71 -4.64 -3.62 10.90
CA ASP A 71 -4.57 -2.20 10.60
C ASP A 71 -5.97 -1.69 10.25
N ARG A 72 -6.52 -0.82 11.11
CA ARG A 72 -7.77 -0.11 10.81
C ARG A 72 -7.42 1.07 9.93
N TRP A 73 -7.63 0.91 8.63
CA TRP A 73 -7.29 1.91 7.64
C TRP A 73 -8.53 2.72 7.26
N PRO A 74 -8.71 3.95 7.80
CA PRO A 74 -9.88 4.77 7.51
C PRO A 74 -9.91 5.21 6.05
N GLY A 75 -11.11 5.54 5.56
CA GLY A 75 -11.27 6.15 4.25
C GLY A 75 -10.45 7.45 4.14
N HIS A 76 -9.72 7.59 3.05
CA HIS A 76 -8.87 8.73 2.74
C HIS A 76 -8.77 8.88 1.22
N CYS A 77 -8.38 10.06 0.76
CA CYS A 77 -8.23 10.34 -0.65
C CYS A 77 -6.77 10.14 -1.07
N VAL A 78 -6.59 9.52 -2.23
CA VAL A 78 -5.28 9.29 -2.82
C VAL A 78 -5.25 9.80 -4.25
N ALA A 79 -4.17 10.48 -4.61
CA ALA A 79 -3.82 10.73 -6.00
C ALA A 79 -3.08 9.51 -6.54
N VAL A 80 -3.50 9.01 -7.70
CA VAL A 80 -3.04 7.73 -8.26
C VAL A 80 -2.38 7.94 -9.61
N ARG A 81 -1.23 7.28 -9.81
CA ARG A 81 -0.60 7.11 -11.12
C ARG A 81 -0.35 5.64 -11.41
N SER A 82 -0.99 5.12 -12.44
CA SER A 82 -0.78 3.75 -12.92
C SER A 82 0.43 3.65 -13.85
N PHE A 83 1.18 2.56 -13.76
CA PHE A 83 2.33 2.26 -14.60
C PHE A 83 2.48 0.76 -14.86
N SER A 84 3.16 0.42 -15.95
CA SER A 84 3.33 -0.97 -16.40
C SER A 84 4.71 -1.53 -16.02
N GLY A 85 4.89 -2.84 -16.26
CA GLY A 85 6.14 -3.54 -15.95
C GLY A 85 6.26 -3.96 -14.49
N TYR A 86 7.48 -4.28 -14.06
CA TYR A 86 7.75 -4.63 -12.66
C TYR A 86 8.01 -3.37 -11.85
N ALA A 87 7.38 -3.23 -10.69
CA ALA A 87 7.75 -2.24 -9.70
C ALA A 87 9.13 -2.60 -9.10
N ARG A 88 10.13 -1.77 -9.36
CA ARG A 88 11.51 -1.84 -8.85
C ARG A 88 11.84 -0.52 -8.18
N ASP A 89 12.92 -0.44 -7.40
CA ASP A 89 13.21 0.79 -6.63
C ASP A 89 13.34 2.03 -7.52
N HIS A 90 14.13 1.95 -8.60
CA HIS A 90 14.40 3.10 -9.46
C HIS A 90 13.16 3.59 -10.21
N ASN A 91 12.38 2.70 -10.82
CA ASN A 91 11.26 3.12 -11.65
C ASN A 91 10.06 3.54 -10.81
N VAL A 92 9.88 2.98 -9.62
CA VAL A 92 8.84 3.43 -8.70
C VAL A 92 9.10 4.88 -8.26
N VAL A 93 10.35 5.23 -7.96
CA VAL A 93 10.71 6.61 -7.61
C VAL A 93 10.45 7.55 -8.80
N GLU A 94 10.82 7.14 -10.02
CA GLU A 94 10.54 7.91 -11.24
C GLU A 94 9.03 8.12 -11.45
N GLU A 95 8.20 7.10 -11.25
CA GLU A 95 6.74 7.23 -11.36
C GLU A 95 6.14 8.09 -10.23
N ALA A 96 6.72 8.05 -9.02
CA ALA A 96 6.35 8.94 -7.92
C ALA A 96 6.67 10.41 -8.24
N GLU A 97 7.85 10.69 -8.79
CA GLU A 97 8.24 12.03 -9.23
C GLU A 97 7.31 12.55 -10.34
N LYS A 98 6.96 11.71 -11.32
CA LYS A 98 5.99 12.06 -12.36
C LYS A 98 4.61 12.38 -11.79
N LEU A 99 4.16 11.67 -10.75
CA LEU A 99 2.92 11.98 -10.04
C LEU A 99 3.01 13.33 -9.32
N ALA A 100 4.12 13.59 -8.61
CA ALA A 100 4.37 14.87 -7.94
C ALA A 100 4.32 16.06 -8.92
N VAL A 101 5.01 15.95 -10.06
CA VAL A 101 5.01 16.97 -11.11
C VAL A 101 3.62 17.16 -11.73
N SER A 102 2.84 16.08 -11.86
CA SER A 102 1.46 16.17 -12.35
C SER A 102 0.59 16.95 -11.36
N LEU A 103 0.69 16.64 -10.07
CA LEU A 103 -0.07 17.32 -9.01
C LEU A 103 0.30 18.80 -8.87
N SER A 104 1.58 19.14 -8.99
CA SER A 104 2.05 20.53 -8.86
C SER A 104 1.49 21.48 -9.92
N ARG A 105 0.90 20.94 -11.00
CA ARG A 105 0.28 21.69 -12.10
C ARG A 105 -1.25 21.77 -11.99
N THR A 106 -1.80 21.34 -10.86
CA THR A 106 -3.24 21.28 -10.61
C THR A 106 -3.59 22.06 -9.33
N PRO A 107 -4.89 22.35 -9.08
CA PRO A 107 -5.31 22.96 -7.81
C PRO A 107 -4.92 22.17 -6.55
N TRP A 108 -4.49 20.93 -6.72
CA TRP A 108 -4.13 19.98 -5.68
C TRP A 108 -2.68 20.08 -5.19
N VAL A 109 -1.91 21.04 -5.69
CA VAL A 109 -0.51 21.24 -5.32
C VAL A 109 -0.29 21.32 -3.80
N ASN A 110 -1.24 21.92 -3.07
CA ASN A 110 -1.17 22.04 -1.60
C ASN A 110 -1.87 20.90 -0.86
N SER A 111 -2.42 19.91 -1.58
CA SER A 111 -3.21 18.82 -0.98
C SER A 111 -2.34 17.70 -0.42
N THR A 112 -1.06 17.65 -0.83
CA THR A 112 -0.07 16.69 -0.34
C THR A 112 0.54 17.10 1.00
N ASP A 113 0.21 18.28 1.55
CA ASP A 113 0.56 18.70 2.92
C ASP A 113 -0.28 17.99 4.00
N HIS A 114 -1.08 17.00 3.60
CA HIS A 114 -1.79 16.14 4.52
C HIS A 114 -0.77 15.42 5.44
N PRO A 115 -1.00 15.30 6.75
CA PRO A 115 -0.04 14.76 7.71
C PRO A 115 0.11 13.23 7.62
N SER A 116 0.30 12.69 6.42
CA SER A 116 0.75 11.32 6.23
C SER A 116 2.24 11.23 6.57
N LYS A 117 2.59 10.24 7.39
CA LYS A 117 4.01 9.89 7.62
C LYS A 117 4.63 9.19 6.41
N ASN A 118 3.81 8.76 5.45
CA ASN A 118 4.27 8.04 4.27
C ASN A 118 4.68 9.05 3.19
N ALA A 119 5.81 8.81 2.52
CA ALA A 119 6.18 9.58 1.33
C ALA A 119 5.27 9.24 0.15
N TYR A 120 5.07 7.94 -0.08
CA TYR A 120 4.17 7.41 -1.10
C TYR A 120 3.87 5.93 -0.82
N SER A 121 2.84 5.41 -1.48
CA SER A 121 2.49 3.99 -1.46
C SER A 121 2.52 3.39 -2.85
N ILE A 122 2.78 2.09 -2.93
CA ILE A 122 2.84 1.33 -4.18
C ILE A 122 1.82 0.21 -4.10
N ALA A 123 0.86 0.21 -5.00
CA ALA A 123 -0.15 -0.85 -5.11
C ALA A 123 0.22 -1.80 -6.25
N GLN A 124 0.36 -3.08 -5.93
CA GLN A 124 0.76 -4.12 -6.87
C GLN A 124 -0.35 -5.15 -7.01
N TYR A 125 -0.92 -5.25 -8.21
CA TYR A 125 -2.12 -6.05 -8.47
C TYR A 125 -1.82 -7.45 -9.00
N ASN A 126 -0.59 -7.69 -9.48
CA ASN A 126 -0.29 -8.92 -10.20
C ASN A 126 0.67 -9.82 -9.45
N SER A 127 0.39 -11.13 -9.53
CA SER A 127 1.29 -12.20 -9.11
C SER A 127 2.72 -11.99 -9.65
N PRO A 128 3.77 -12.33 -8.88
CA PRO A 128 5.15 -12.23 -9.35
C PRO A 128 5.42 -13.04 -10.62
N PHE A 129 4.63 -14.08 -10.91
CA PHE A 129 4.78 -14.91 -12.10
C PHE A 129 4.11 -14.34 -13.36
N ARG A 130 3.31 -13.26 -13.25
CA ARG A 130 2.71 -12.61 -14.42
C ARG A 130 3.74 -11.70 -15.10
N ILE A 131 4.17 -12.05 -16.31
CA ILE A 131 5.25 -11.31 -17.00
C ILE A 131 4.73 -10.13 -17.82
N ILE A 132 3.60 -10.28 -18.53
CA ILE A 132 3.03 -9.26 -19.44
C ILE A 132 1.72 -8.71 -18.86
N GLY A 133 1.37 -7.46 -19.21
CA GLY A 133 0.11 -6.84 -18.78
C GLY A 133 0.06 -6.57 -17.28
N ARG A 134 1.22 -6.25 -16.69
CA ARG A 134 1.31 -5.86 -15.28
C ARG A 134 0.79 -4.44 -15.11
N VAL A 135 -0.01 -4.23 -14.07
CA VAL A 135 -0.53 -2.96 -13.60
C VAL A 135 -0.05 -2.77 -12.18
N ASN A 136 0.65 -1.66 -11.94
CA ASN A 136 0.99 -1.17 -10.62
C ASN A 136 0.59 0.29 -10.54
N GLU A 137 0.49 0.81 -9.32
CA GLU A 137 0.17 2.21 -9.09
C GLU A 137 1.07 2.81 -8.02
N VAL A 138 1.38 4.09 -8.16
CA VAL A 138 1.95 4.92 -7.10
C VAL A 138 0.84 5.83 -6.57
N TRP A 139 0.71 5.91 -5.24
CA TRP A 139 -0.31 6.66 -4.54
C TRP A 139 0.32 7.72 -3.63
N PHE A 140 -0.20 8.95 -3.67
CA PHE A 140 0.06 9.98 -2.67
C PHE A 140 -1.22 10.26 -1.89
N ASP A 141 -1.13 10.35 -0.57
CA ASP A 141 -2.23 10.80 0.27
C ASP A 141 -2.51 12.29 -0.03
N VAL A 142 -3.77 12.64 -0.23
CA VAL A 142 -4.20 14.02 -0.47
C VAL A 142 -5.40 14.38 0.40
N ASP A 143 -5.55 15.66 0.75
CA ASP A 143 -6.75 16.14 1.42
C ASP A 143 -8.00 15.94 0.52
N CYS A 144 -9.02 15.27 1.06
CA CYS A 144 -10.29 15.06 0.38
C CYS A 144 -11.06 16.38 0.15
N ARG A 145 -10.85 17.40 0.98
CA ARG A 145 -11.58 18.67 0.85
C ARG A 145 -11.17 19.45 -0.40
N SER A 146 -9.90 19.38 -0.77
CA SER A 146 -9.41 19.91 -2.04
C SER A 146 -9.87 19.09 -3.25
N ALA A 147 -10.52 17.94 -3.03
CA ALA A 147 -11.10 17.11 -4.07
C ALA A 147 -12.47 17.50 -4.57
N GLY A 148 -13.20 18.33 -3.82
CA GLY A 148 -14.64 18.42 -4.02
C GLY A 148 -15.36 17.08 -3.81
N VAL A 149 -14.71 16.10 -3.19
CA VAL A 149 -15.29 14.81 -2.81
C VAL A 149 -15.67 14.95 -1.35
N GLU A 150 -16.96 15.12 -1.07
CA GLU A 150 -17.49 15.02 0.29
C GLU A 150 -17.15 13.63 0.84
N ALA A 151 -16.37 13.58 1.93
CA ALA A 151 -16.14 12.35 2.65
C ALA A 151 -17.46 11.94 3.33
N TYR A 152 -18.04 10.82 2.88
CA TYR A 152 -19.23 10.22 3.47
C TYR A 152 -18.90 9.41 4.72
#